data_AF-A0A423G2X1-F1
#
_entry.id   AF-A0A423G2X1-F1
#
_cell.length_a   1.000
_cell.length_b   1.000
_cell.length_c   1.000
_cell.angle_alpha   90.00
_cell.angle_beta   90.00
_cell.angle_gamma   90.00
#
_symmetry.space_group_name_H-M   'P 1'
#
loop_
_entity.id
_entity.type
_entity.pdbx_description
1 polymer ?
#
loop_
_entity_poly.entity_id
_entity_poly.type
_entity_poly.pdbx_seq_one_letter_code
_entity_poly.pdbx_strand_id
1 'polypeptide(L)'
;MNVERVVDLEGWLVIIDYRLFLMPEFYSDDYEGGEKVEVSNPEIIFSIMDKILPLAGGKSFIFHRSKISGTLIEGLSKKIRPLELFVEERGGGYVAIDVDDRTIEKYKARYRDFLNAGGGGESDDWLDYL
;
A
#
# COMPACT_ATOMS: atom_id res chain seq x y z
N MET A 1 -10.85 6.30 27.86
CA MET A 1 -11.26 7.06 26.67
C MET A 1 -10.07 6.97 25.72
N ASN A 2 -10.08 6.03 24.78
CA ASN A 2 -8.97 5.86 23.85
C ASN A 2 -9.09 6.98 22.82
N VAL A 3 -8.15 7.92 22.85
CA VAL A 3 -8.07 8.97 21.85
C VAL A 3 -7.51 8.30 20.60
N GLU A 4 -8.38 8.00 19.63
CA GLU A 4 -7.93 7.63 18.30
C GLU A 4 -7.08 8.79 17.75
N ARG A 5 -5.76 8.61 17.75
CA ARG A 5 -4.83 9.64 17.27
C ARG A 5 -4.75 9.52 15.76
N VAL A 6 -5.30 10.52 15.07
CA VAL A 6 -5.05 10.74 13.65
C VAL A 6 -3.62 11.25 13.49
N VAL A 7 -2.89 10.67 12.53
CA VAL A 7 -1.52 11.03 12.19
C VAL A 7 -1.42 11.22 10.69
N ASP A 8 -0.52 12.12 10.28
CA ASP A 8 -0.13 12.32 8.89
C ASP A 8 1.27 11.75 8.70
N LEU A 9 1.41 10.86 7.71
CA LEU A 9 2.66 10.19 7.37
C LEU A 9 2.97 10.43 5.88
N GLU A 10 4.25 10.63 5.57
CA GLU A 10 4.74 10.75 4.21
C GLU A 10 5.88 9.74 3.99
N GLY A 11 5.93 9.17 2.79
CA GLY A 11 6.88 8.09 2.52
C GLY A 11 6.71 7.42 1.17
N TRP A 12 7.42 6.32 0.97
CA TRP A 12 7.28 5.47 -0.20
C TRP A 12 6.26 4.39 0.06
N LEU A 13 5.28 4.27 -0.82
CA LEU A 13 4.28 3.21 -0.73
C LEU A 13 4.81 1.98 -1.45
N VAL A 14 4.80 0.83 -0.79
CA VAL A 14 5.43 -0.40 -1.30
C VAL A 14 4.52 -1.58 -1.04
N ILE A 15 4.45 -2.52 -1.99
CA ILE A 15 3.78 -3.80 -1.78
C ILE A 15 4.83 -4.88 -1.51
N ILE A 16 4.68 -5.55 -0.38
CA ILE A 16 5.53 -6.66 0.07
C ILE A 16 4.61 -7.78 0.53
N ASP A 17 4.84 -9.01 0.07
CA ASP A 17 4.03 -10.19 0.43
C ASP A 17 2.51 -9.93 0.35
N TYR A 18 2.05 -9.37 -0.77
CA TYR A 18 0.63 -9.09 -1.02
C TYR A 18 0.03 -8.01 -0.10
N ARG A 19 0.83 -7.32 0.73
CA ARG A 19 0.39 -6.28 1.67
C ARG A 19 0.98 -4.93 1.34
N LEU A 20 0.25 -3.88 1.70
CA LEU A 20 0.62 -2.50 1.44
C LEU A 20 1.33 -1.89 2.66
N PHE A 21 2.46 -1.25 2.43
CA PHE A 21 3.26 -0.60 3.46
C PHE A 21 3.65 0.81 3.04
N LEU A 22 3.77 1.69 4.04
CA LEU A 22 4.42 2.99 3.90
C LEU A 22 5.79 2.93 4.56
N MET A 23 6.83 3.12 3.76
CA MET A 23 8.22 3.23 4.19
C MET A 23 8.60 4.70 4.34
N PRO A 24 9.48 5.07 5.29
CA PRO A 24 9.96 6.44 5.42
C PRO A 24 10.72 6.90 4.16
N GLU A 25 10.77 8.21 3.92
CA GLU A 25 11.47 8.76 2.75
C GLU A 25 12.96 8.39 2.70
N PHE A 26 13.59 8.36 3.87
CA PHE A 26 14.97 7.93 4.07
C PHE A 26 14.98 6.51 4.62
N TYR A 27 14.76 5.52 3.75
CA TYR A 27 14.82 4.10 4.10
C TYR A 27 16.21 3.52 3.85
N SER A 28 16.56 2.46 4.60
CA SER A 28 17.79 1.68 4.38
C SER A 28 17.63 0.74 3.17
N ASP A 29 18.74 0.42 2.49
CA ASP A 29 18.73 -0.52 1.35
C ASP A 29 18.08 -1.89 1.68
N ASP A 30 18.11 -2.31 2.95
CA ASP A 30 17.27 -3.39 3.46
C ASP A 30 15.83 -2.91 3.72
N TYR A 31 15.04 -2.85 2.65
CA TYR A 31 13.63 -2.43 2.72
C TYR A 31 12.71 -3.47 3.40
N GLU A 32 13.09 -4.76 3.36
CA GLU A 32 12.33 -5.86 3.94
C GLU A 32 12.46 -5.90 5.46
N GLY A 33 13.66 -5.65 6.01
CA GLY A 33 13.91 -5.55 7.45
C GLY A 33 13.63 -4.16 8.04
N GLY A 34 13.56 -3.13 7.20
CA GLY A 34 13.44 -1.73 7.61
C GLY A 34 12.12 -1.34 8.28
N GLU A 35 12.13 -0.17 8.91
CA GLU A 35 10.94 0.45 9.51
C GLU A 35 9.89 0.72 8.41
N LYS A 36 8.66 0.28 8.69
CA LYS A 36 7.51 0.47 7.81
C LYS A 36 6.22 0.43 8.61
N VAL A 37 5.19 1.10 8.09
CA VAL A 37 3.84 1.08 8.64
C VAL A 37 2.96 0.31 7.67
N GLU A 38 2.30 -0.75 8.14
CA GLU A 38 1.33 -1.49 7.32
C GLU A 38 0.08 -0.66 7.13
N VAL A 39 -0.42 -0.55 5.90
CA VAL A 39 -1.72 0.06 5.62
C VAL A 39 -2.78 -1.03 5.78
N SER A 40 -3.81 -0.78 6.59
CA SER A 40 -4.94 -1.71 6.71
C SER A 40 -5.71 -1.81 5.39
N ASN A 41 -6.48 -2.88 5.19
CA ASN A 41 -7.25 -3.13 3.96
C ASN A 41 -6.32 -3.19 2.73
N PRO A 42 -5.55 -4.29 2.57
CA PRO A 42 -4.59 -4.43 1.48
C PRO A 42 -5.25 -4.35 0.08
N GLU A 43 -6.55 -4.55 -0.03
CA GLU A 43 -7.32 -4.38 -1.27
C GLU A 43 -7.20 -2.96 -1.88
N ILE A 44 -6.81 -1.95 -1.09
CA ILE A 44 -6.48 -0.59 -1.55
C ILE A 44 -5.44 -0.61 -2.68
N ILE A 45 -4.58 -1.63 -2.75
CA ILE A 45 -3.64 -1.87 -3.85
C ILE A 45 -4.32 -1.68 -5.21
N PHE A 46 -5.50 -2.25 -5.42
CA PHE A 46 -6.20 -2.14 -6.69
C PHE A 46 -6.80 -0.77 -6.93
N SER A 47 -7.24 -0.07 -5.88
CA SER A 47 -7.65 1.33 -6.04
C SER A 47 -6.49 2.23 -6.45
N ILE A 48 -5.26 1.89 -6.08
CA ILE A 48 -4.05 2.60 -6.51
C ILE A 48 -3.76 2.24 -7.97
N MET A 49 -3.73 0.95 -8.30
CA MET A 49 -3.40 0.47 -9.65
C MET A 49 -4.38 0.97 -10.73
N ASP A 50 -5.66 1.16 -10.38
CA ASP A 50 -6.65 1.70 -11.30
C ASP A 50 -6.41 3.19 -11.66
N LYS A 51 -5.58 3.90 -10.88
CA LYS A 51 -5.26 5.32 -11.09
C LYS A 51 -3.79 5.57 -11.44
N ILE A 52 -2.89 4.72 -10.98
CA ILE A 52 -1.45 4.96 -10.99
C ILE A 52 -0.74 3.73 -11.49
N LEU A 53 0.04 3.92 -12.55
CA LEU A 53 0.91 2.87 -13.06
C LEU A 53 2.09 2.66 -12.09
N PRO A 54 2.41 1.41 -11.74
CA PRO A 54 3.57 1.10 -10.91
C PRO A 54 4.88 1.54 -11.59
N LEU A 55 5.90 1.83 -10.77
CA LEU A 55 7.20 2.33 -11.25
C LEU A 55 8.15 1.22 -11.69
N ALA A 56 8.12 0.09 -10.99
CA ALA A 56 8.97 -1.07 -11.24
C ALA A 56 8.24 -2.33 -10.76
N GLY A 57 8.59 -3.48 -11.34
CA GLY A 57 8.16 -4.80 -10.86
C GLY A 57 9.35 -5.78 -10.81
N GLY A 58 9.20 -6.73 -9.91
CA GLY A 58 10.18 -7.64 -9.31
C GLY A 58 9.55 -8.13 -8.00
N LYS A 59 10.31 -8.57 -6.99
CA LYS A 59 9.77 -9.11 -5.70
C LYS A 59 8.87 -8.16 -4.90
N SER A 60 8.88 -6.87 -5.22
CA SER A 60 8.02 -5.84 -4.63
C SER A 60 7.54 -4.89 -5.70
N PHE A 61 6.34 -4.35 -5.53
CA PHE A 61 5.89 -3.17 -6.26
C PHE A 61 6.29 -1.93 -5.46
N ILE A 62 7.17 -1.11 -6.02
CA ILE A 62 7.41 0.25 -5.51
C ILE A 62 6.37 1.16 -6.18
N PHE A 63 5.48 1.71 -5.36
CA PHE A 63 4.71 2.87 -5.76
C PHE A 63 5.50 4.16 -5.50
N HIS A 64 4.95 5.24 -5.99
CA HIS A 64 5.49 6.58 -5.87
C HIS A 64 5.40 7.10 -4.43
N ARG A 65 6.00 8.28 -4.17
CA ARG A 65 5.87 8.97 -2.88
C ARG A 65 4.40 9.17 -2.56
N SER A 66 4.04 9.02 -1.29
CA SER A 66 2.67 8.98 -0.84
C SER A 66 2.50 9.74 0.46
N LYS A 67 1.29 10.26 0.67
CA LYS A 67 0.87 10.91 1.91
C LYS A 67 -0.35 10.18 2.43
N ILE A 68 -0.32 9.78 3.69
CA ILE A 68 -1.41 9.06 4.35
C ILE A 68 -1.82 9.85 5.59
N SER A 69 -3.09 10.21 5.67
CA SER A 69 -3.71 10.62 6.92
C SER A 69 -4.56 9.47 7.44
N GLY A 70 -4.44 9.11 8.72
CA GLY A 70 -5.17 7.97 9.23
C GLY A 70 -5.02 7.73 10.73
N THR A 71 -5.78 6.76 11.22
CA THR A 71 -5.75 6.36 12.64
C THR A 71 -4.77 5.20 12.81
N LEU A 72 -3.80 5.35 13.72
CA LEU A 72 -2.95 4.24 14.12
C LEU A 72 -3.75 3.18 14.88
N ILE A 73 -3.57 1.91 14.50
CA ILE A 73 -4.16 0.77 15.18
C ILE A 73 -3.11 0.26 16.19
N GLU A 74 -3.41 0.34 17.48
CA GLU A 74 -2.52 -0.14 18.54
C GLU A 74 -2.38 -1.68 18.54
N GLY A 75 -1.15 -2.20 18.58
CA GLY A 75 -0.85 -3.64 18.53
C GLY A 75 0.65 -3.95 18.34
N LEU A 76 0.99 -5.21 18.05
CA LEU A 76 2.38 -5.69 17.83
C LEU A 76 3.00 -5.21 16.50
N SER A 77 2.19 -4.78 15.53
CA SER A 77 2.65 -4.20 14.27
C SER A 77 2.11 -2.77 14.11
N LYS A 78 2.97 -1.84 13.66
CA LYS A 78 2.54 -0.47 13.34
C LYS A 78 1.63 -0.52 12.11
N LYS A 79 0.31 -0.51 12.32
CA LYS A 79 -0.70 -0.46 11.26
C LYS A 79 -1.44 0.87 11.28
N ILE A 80 -1.71 1.43 10.10
CA ILE A 80 -2.54 2.63 9.92
C ILE A 80 -3.81 2.29 9.15
N ARG A 81 -4.94 2.79 9.64
CA ARG A 81 -6.19 2.81 8.90
C ARG A 81 -6.30 4.14 8.15
N PRO A 82 -6.18 4.14 6.81
CA PRO A 82 -6.18 5.37 6.05
C PRO A 82 -7.58 6.00 6.07
N LEU A 83 -7.62 7.31 6.32
CA LEU A 83 -8.76 8.18 6.08
C LEU A 83 -8.60 8.90 4.74
N GLU A 84 -7.36 9.28 4.42
CA GLU A 84 -6.98 9.87 3.15
C GLU A 84 -5.65 9.25 2.68
N LEU A 85 -5.55 8.98 1.38
CA LEU A 85 -4.34 8.49 0.74
C LEU A 85 -4.12 9.27 -0.57
N PHE A 86 -2.94 9.87 -0.69
CA PHE A 86 -2.48 10.52 -1.90
C PHE A 86 -1.19 9.86 -2.37
N VAL A 87 -1.09 9.60 -3.67
CA VAL A 87 0.07 8.95 -4.26
C VAL A 87 0.54 9.81 -5.44
N GLU A 88 1.83 10.10 -5.50
CA GLU A 88 2.44 10.91 -6.55
C GLU A 88 2.36 10.18 -7.90
N GLU A 89 2.11 10.90 -8.98
CA GLU A 89 2.15 10.34 -10.33
C GLU A 89 3.34 10.93 -11.09
N ARG A 90 4.46 10.18 -11.17
CA ARG A 90 5.61 10.46 -12.06
C ARG A 90 6.08 11.94 -12.09
N GLY A 91 6.09 12.61 -10.94
CA GLY A 91 6.51 14.02 -10.81
C GLY A 91 5.50 15.05 -11.33
N GLY A 92 4.29 14.63 -11.73
CA GLY A 92 3.20 15.50 -12.16
C GLY A 92 2.35 16.05 -11.00
N GLY A 93 2.28 15.34 -9.88
CA GLY A 93 1.53 15.75 -8.68
C GLY A 93 0.94 14.56 -7.91
N TYR A 94 0.23 14.85 -6.82
CA TYR A 94 -0.43 13.83 -6.00
C TYR A 94 -1.85 13.56 -6.47
N VAL A 95 -2.17 12.28 -6.66
CA VAL A 95 -3.51 11.78 -7.00
C VAL A 95 -4.18 11.19 -5.76
N ALA A 96 -5.42 11.58 -5.52
CA ALA A 96 -6.22 11.03 -4.42
C ALA A 96 -6.67 9.60 -4.72
N ILE A 97 -6.43 8.69 -3.79
CA ILE A 97 -6.85 7.28 -3.86
C ILE A 97 -8.13 7.10 -3.04
N ASP A 98 -9.06 6.32 -3.56
CA ASP A 98 -10.30 6.03 -2.85
C ASP A 98 -10.05 4.93 -1.81
N VAL A 99 -10.24 5.26 -0.53
CA VAL A 99 -10.05 4.37 0.61
C VAL A 99 -11.35 4.05 1.34
N ASP A 100 -12.50 4.46 0.79
CA ASP A 100 -13.82 4.18 1.38
C ASP A 100 -14.14 2.68 1.33
N ASP A 101 -14.67 2.16 2.44
CA ASP A 101 -14.99 0.74 2.60
C ASP A 101 -15.85 0.18 1.46
N ARG A 102 -16.76 0.99 0.87
CA ARG A 102 -17.62 0.53 -0.24
C ARG A 102 -16.84 0.34 -1.54
N THR A 103 -15.82 1.14 -1.76
CA THR A 103 -14.93 0.99 -2.91
C THR A 103 -14.00 -0.19 -2.69
N ILE A 104 -13.45 -0.32 -1.48
CA ILE A 104 -12.58 -1.43 -1.10
C ILE A 104 -13.29 -2.79 -1.19
N GLU A 105 -14.58 -2.85 -0.83
CA GLU A 105 -15.37 -4.08 -0.94
C GLU A 105 -15.37 -4.68 -2.35
N LYS A 106 -15.37 -3.84 -3.40
CA LYS A 106 -15.37 -4.27 -4.80
C LYS A 106 -14.08 -4.98 -5.19
N TYR A 107 -12.96 -4.64 -4.54
CA TYR A 107 -11.65 -5.20 -4.84
C TYR A 107 -11.35 -6.49 -4.05
N LYS A 108 -12.18 -6.89 -3.09
CA LYS A 108 -11.96 -8.12 -2.30
C LYS A 108 -11.89 -9.39 -3.14
N ALA A 109 -12.69 -9.49 -4.20
CA ALA A 109 -12.64 -10.64 -5.11
C ALA A 109 -11.30 -10.66 -5.87
N ARG A 110 -10.94 -9.53 -6.50
CA ARG A 110 -9.66 -9.37 -7.22
C ARG A 110 -8.46 -9.63 -6.33
N TYR A 111 -8.50 -9.16 -5.08
CA TYR A 111 -7.44 -9.40 -4.10
C TYR A 111 -7.34 -10.86 -3.67
N ARG A 112 -8.45 -11.57 -3.56
CA ARG A 112 -8.42 -13.02 -3.30
C ARG A 112 -7.81 -13.79 -4.46
N ASP A 113 -8.20 -13.45 -5.68
CA ASP A 113 -7.64 -14.08 -6.89
C ASP A 113 -6.13 -13.80 -6.98
N PHE A 114 -5.74 -12.57 -6.65
CA PHE A 114 -4.34 -12.14 -6.55
C PHE A 114 -3.55 -12.96 -5.52
N LEU A 115 -4.07 -13.17 -4.31
CA LEU A 115 -3.45 -14.03 -3.30
C LEU A 115 -3.33 -15.49 -3.78
N ASN A 116 -4.35 -16.02 -4.47
CA ASN A 116 -4.36 -17.40 -4.95
C ASN A 116 -3.37 -17.62 -6.09
N ALA A 117 -3.24 -16.65 -6.99
CA ALA A 117 -2.31 -16.72 -8.12
C ALA A 117 -0.85 -16.70 -7.63
N GLY A 118 -0.57 -15.87 -6.61
CA GLY A 118 0.72 -15.79 -5.93
C GLY A 118 1.14 -17.04 -5.13
N GLY A 119 0.17 -17.87 -4.73
CA GLY A 119 0.43 -19.12 -4.01
C GLY A 119 0.78 -20.32 -4.90
N GLY A 120 0.75 -20.17 -6.24
CA GLY A 120 0.73 -21.28 -7.19
C GLY A 120 1.73 -21.27 -8.35
N GLY A 121 2.57 -20.25 -8.56
CA GLY A 121 3.38 -20.15 -9.78
C GLY A 121 4.70 -19.37 -9.66
N GLU A 122 5.69 -19.82 -10.43
CA GLU A 122 7.15 -19.59 -10.40
C GLU A 122 7.67 -18.15 -10.64
N SER A 123 6.82 -17.12 -10.64
CA SER A 123 7.26 -15.74 -10.93
C SER A 123 7.19 -14.84 -9.69
N ASP A 124 8.38 -14.39 -9.27
CA ASP A 124 8.56 -13.31 -8.30
C ASP A 124 8.30 -11.92 -8.94
N ASP A 125 7.94 -11.85 -10.23
CA ASP A 125 7.71 -10.59 -10.93
C ASP A 125 6.24 -10.17 -10.86
N TRP A 126 6.03 -9.10 -10.11
CA TRP A 126 4.72 -8.51 -9.92
C TRP A 126 4.08 -7.95 -11.21
N LEU A 127 4.84 -7.70 -12.28
CA LEU A 127 4.28 -7.26 -13.58
C LEU A 127 3.38 -8.32 -14.22
N ASP A 128 3.54 -9.60 -13.88
CA ASP A 128 2.73 -10.69 -14.43
C ASP A 128 1.27 -10.67 -13.96
N TYR A 129 0.94 -9.84 -12.97
CA TYR A 129 -0.40 -9.69 -12.39
C TYR A 129 -1.14 -8.40 -12.82
N LEU A 130 -0.54 -7.60 -13.72
CA LEU A 130 -1.15 -6.41 -14.35
C LEU A 130 -1.97 -6.77 -15.59
#